data_AF-A0A422PDD5-F1
#
_entry.id   AF-A0A422PDD5-F1
#
_cell.length_a   1.000
_cell.length_b   1.000
_cell.length_c   1.000
_cell.angle_alpha   90.00
_cell.angle_beta   90.00
_cell.angle_gamma   90.00
#
_symmetry.space_group_name_H-M   'P 1'
#
loop_
_entity.id
_entity.type
_entity.pdbx_description
1 polymer ?
#
loop_
_entity_poly.entity_id
_entity_poly.type
_entity_poly.pdbx_seq_one_letter_code
_entity_poly.pdbx_strand_id
1 'polypeptide(L)'
;MLRRFSRRLAPRAKNHEELVKMWKEDPRVVDKAKAESGLQFRDTRSAPLGETDEAKRRRLIYQSAYRGMVEMDVILGVFSRKTLDKMPREQLDEYDTILRHFDSDLFKWLVMDEQPPAVVASMPTYKALHKFVREERGSLLGPIV
;
A
#
# COMPACT_ATOMS: atom_id res chain seq x y z
N MET A 1 -4.06 -37.15 18.09
CA MET A 1 -3.24 -37.26 16.86
C MET A 1 -2.49 -35.95 16.65
N LEU A 2 -1.18 -35.90 16.91
CA LEU A 2 -0.38 -34.69 16.69
C LEU A 2 0.04 -34.59 15.21
N ARG A 3 -0.32 -33.49 14.54
CA ARG A 3 0.22 -33.15 13.21
C ARG A 3 1.71 -32.84 13.36
N ARG A 4 2.57 -33.73 12.86
CA ARG A 4 4.00 -33.47 12.64
C ARG A 4 4.11 -32.31 11.64
N PHE A 5 4.40 -31.10 12.13
CA PHE A 5 5.00 -30.08 11.29
C PHE A 5 6.41 -30.58 10.93
N SER A 6 6.53 -31.24 9.78
CA SER A 6 7.82 -31.40 9.13
C SER A 6 8.35 -29.98 8.86
N ARG A 7 9.31 -29.53 9.66
CA ARG A 7 10.20 -28.46 9.24
C ARG A 7 10.95 -29.03 8.04
N ARG A 8 10.46 -28.76 6.82
CA ARG A 8 11.32 -28.87 5.65
C ARG A 8 12.44 -27.86 5.89
N LEU A 9 13.57 -28.31 6.41
CA LEU A 9 14.78 -27.50 6.41
C LEU A 9 15.02 -27.16 4.94
N ALA A 10 14.94 -25.88 4.60
CA ALA A 10 15.27 -25.43 3.26
C ALA A 10 16.67 -25.97 2.91
N PRO A 11 16.88 -26.50 1.70
CA PRO A 11 18.20 -27.02 1.31
C PRO A 11 19.24 -25.91 1.50
N ARG A 12 20.25 -26.16 2.33
CA ARG A 12 21.36 -25.24 2.56
C ARG A 12 22.36 -25.43 1.42
N ALA A 13 22.51 -24.41 0.58
CA ALA A 13 23.49 -24.43 -0.48
C ALA A 13 24.92 -24.53 0.08
N LYS A 14 25.78 -25.25 -0.65
CA LYS A 14 27.15 -25.55 -0.23
C LYS A 14 28.15 -24.50 -0.71
N ASN A 15 27.84 -23.79 -1.80
CA ASN A 15 28.69 -22.74 -2.36
C ASN A 15 27.88 -21.59 -2.98
N HIS A 16 28.58 -20.50 -3.35
CA HIS A 16 27.97 -19.29 -3.92
C HIS A 16 27.30 -19.55 -5.27
N GLU A 17 27.89 -20.38 -6.13
CA GLU A 17 27.35 -20.69 -7.46
C GLU A 17 26.03 -21.47 -7.38
N GLU A 18 25.95 -22.45 -6.47
CA GLU A 18 24.72 -23.19 -6.19
C GLU A 18 23.65 -22.27 -5.58
N LEU A 19 24.03 -21.34 -4.68
CA LEU A 19 23.11 -20.30 -4.20
C LEU A 19 22.54 -19.45 -5.34
N VAL A 20 23.39 -18.95 -6.24
CA VAL A 20 22.98 -18.12 -7.37
C VAL A 20 22.10 -18.89 -8.33
N LYS A 21 22.41 -20.17 -8.58
CA LYS A 21 21.58 -21.06 -9.40
C LYS A 21 20.21 -21.30 -8.77
N MET A 22 20.16 -21.64 -7.48
CA MET A 22 18.91 -21.77 -6.72
C MET A 22 18.07 -20.49 -6.75
N TRP A 23 18.70 -19.32 -6.68
CA TRP A 23 18.00 -18.04 -6.74
C TRP A 23 17.44 -17.69 -8.11
N LYS A 24 18.06 -18.19 -9.19
CA LYS A 24 17.61 -17.96 -10.57
C LYS A 24 16.57 -18.98 -11.02
N GLU A 25 16.71 -20.23 -10.60
CA GLU A 25 15.85 -21.35 -11.02
C GLU A 25 14.58 -21.47 -10.18
N ASP A 26 14.61 -21.04 -8.92
CA ASP A 26 13.44 -21.00 -8.04
C ASP A 26 12.92 -19.55 -8.00
N PRO A 27 12.02 -19.14 -8.92
CA PRO A 27 11.40 -17.83 -8.82
C PRO A 27 10.67 -17.84 -7.48
N ARG A 28 11.23 -17.09 -6.52
CA ARG A 28 10.77 -17.11 -5.15
C ARG A 28 9.27 -17.06 -5.14
N VAL A 29 8.74 -17.97 -4.36
CA VAL A 29 7.38 -18.12 -3.90
C VAL A 29 6.96 -16.90 -3.05
N VAL A 30 7.28 -15.67 -3.49
CA VAL A 30 7.01 -14.43 -2.74
C VAL A 30 5.50 -14.28 -2.55
N ASP A 31 4.72 -14.70 -3.56
CA ASP A 31 3.27 -14.69 -3.48
C ASP A 31 2.69 -15.84 -2.65
N LYS A 32 3.23 -17.07 -2.69
CA LYS A 32 2.66 -18.13 -1.83
C LYS A 32 2.98 -17.91 -0.37
N ALA A 33 4.11 -17.31 0.02
CA ALA A 33 4.34 -16.99 1.43
C ALA A 33 3.28 -15.98 1.96
N LYS A 34 2.91 -14.97 1.16
CA LYS A 34 1.82 -14.03 1.49
C LYS A 34 0.45 -14.75 1.52
N ALA A 35 0.20 -15.66 0.58
CA ALA A 35 -1.04 -16.44 0.52
C ALA A 35 -1.16 -17.51 1.63
N GLU A 36 -0.07 -18.17 2.00
CA GLU A 36 0.00 -19.28 2.97
C GLU A 36 0.10 -18.79 4.41
N SER A 37 0.70 -17.63 4.66
CA SER A 37 0.83 -17.07 6.01
C SER A 37 -0.50 -16.64 6.62
N GLY A 38 -1.53 -16.39 5.79
CA GLY A 38 -2.83 -15.85 6.23
C GLY A 38 -2.74 -14.46 6.88
N LEU A 39 -1.53 -13.90 7.05
CA LEU A 39 -1.29 -12.57 7.58
C LEU A 39 -1.56 -11.56 6.47
N GLN A 40 -2.80 -11.09 6.41
CA GLN A 40 -3.13 -9.84 5.74
C GLN A 40 -2.68 -8.73 6.68
N PHE A 41 -1.69 -7.94 6.27
CA PHE A 41 -1.46 -6.67 6.97
C PHE A 41 -2.75 -5.87 6.94
N ARG A 42 -3.20 -5.51 8.13
CA ARG A 42 -4.32 -4.63 8.31
C ARG A 42 -3.80 -3.55 9.24
N ASP A 43 -3.89 -2.32 8.78
CA ASP A 43 -3.77 -1.20 9.69
C ASP A 43 -4.88 -1.31 10.75
N THR A 44 -4.50 -1.74 11.96
CA THR A 44 -5.39 -1.96 13.10
C THR A 44 -5.69 -0.68 13.88
N ARG A 45 -5.30 0.50 13.38
CA ARG A 45 -5.65 1.76 14.01
C ARG A 45 -7.18 1.89 14.08
N SER A 46 -7.70 2.00 15.30
CA SER A 46 -9.12 2.25 15.54
C SER A 46 -9.44 3.69 15.16
N ALA A 47 -10.50 3.88 14.36
CA ALA A 47 -11.05 5.22 14.17
C ALA A 47 -11.68 5.69 15.50
N PRO A 48 -11.53 6.97 15.89
CA PRO A 48 -12.17 7.50 17.09
C PRO A 48 -13.70 7.50 16.93
N LEU A 49 -14.42 7.03 17.96
CA LEU A 49 -15.88 7.08 17.99
C LEU A 49 -16.36 8.54 18.09
N GLY A 50 -17.28 8.95 17.21
CA GLY A 50 -17.84 10.31 17.22
C GLY A 50 -16.90 11.42 16.71
N GLU A 51 -15.86 11.08 15.95
CA GLU A 51 -14.93 12.05 15.37
C GLU A 51 -15.63 13.06 14.43
N THR A 52 -15.44 14.36 14.68
CA THR A 52 -15.91 15.44 13.80
C THR A 52 -15.21 15.41 12.44
N ASP A 53 -15.84 15.97 11.41
CA ASP A 53 -15.26 15.98 10.06
C ASP A 53 -13.90 16.69 10.00
N GLU A 54 -13.76 17.78 10.74
CA GLU A 54 -12.48 18.50 10.80
C GLU A 54 -11.39 17.70 11.50
N ALA A 55 -11.72 17.02 12.61
CA ALA A 55 -10.75 16.16 13.30
C ALA A 55 -10.30 15.02 12.38
N LYS A 56 -11.24 14.40 11.66
CA LYS A 56 -10.96 13.38 10.66
C LYS A 56 -10.05 13.89 9.54
N ARG A 57 -10.33 15.08 8.98
CA ARG A 57 -9.46 15.70 7.96
C ARG A 57 -8.04 15.90 8.46
N ARG A 58 -7.87 16.49 9.65
CA ARG A 58 -6.55 16.73 10.26
C ARG A 58 -5.79 15.42 10.46
N ARG A 59 -6.47 14.38 10.96
CA ARG A 59 -5.89 13.04 11.12
C ARG A 59 -5.48 12.43 9.78
N LEU A 60 -6.34 12.48 8.77
CA LEU A 60 -6.05 11.91 7.44
C LEU A 60 -4.90 12.64 6.74
N ILE A 61 -4.81 13.97 6.86
CA ILE A 61 -3.69 14.77 6.34
C ILE A 61 -2.37 14.33 7.01
N TYR A 62 -2.38 14.21 8.34
CA TYR A 62 -1.21 13.73 9.08
C TYR A 62 -0.80 12.33 8.62
N GLN A 63 -1.75 11.39 8.57
CA GLN A 63 -1.47 10.02 8.11
C GLN A 63 -1.02 9.93 6.64
N SER A 64 -1.32 10.94 5.82
CA SER A 64 -0.88 11.00 4.43
C SER A 64 0.55 11.51 4.27
N ALA A 65 1.06 12.25 5.26
CA ALA A 65 2.38 12.87 5.24
C ALA A 65 3.44 12.12 6.06
N TYR A 66 3.04 11.07 6.80
CA TYR A 66 3.93 10.26 7.62
C TYR A 66 3.72 8.76 7.34
N ARG A 67 4.41 8.26 6.33
CA ARG A 67 4.37 6.90 5.77
C ARG A 67 5.74 6.24 5.86
N GLY A 68 5.81 4.97 5.44
CA GLY A 68 7.06 4.22 5.39
C GLY A 68 7.89 4.48 4.12
N MET A 69 7.27 5.03 3.07
CA MET A 69 7.91 5.36 1.79
C MET A 69 7.78 6.85 1.50
N VAL A 70 8.92 7.50 1.23
CA VAL A 70 8.99 8.95 0.97
C VAL A 70 8.20 9.34 -0.28
N GLU A 71 8.19 8.50 -1.31
CA GLU A 71 7.42 8.72 -2.53
C GLU A 71 5.92 8.81 -2.22
N MET A 72 5.44 7.93 -1.33
CA MET A 72 4.04 7.92 -0.91
C MET A 72 3.69 9.11 -0.02
N ASP A 73 4.61 9.55 0.85
CA ASP A 73 4.45 10.78 1.64
C ASP A 73 4.28 12.01 0.77
N VAL A 74 5.07 12.12 -0.30
CA VAL A 74 4.98 13.24 -1.23
C VAL A 74 3.65 13.20 -1.98
N ILE A 75 3.32 12.06 -2.59
CA ILE A 75 2.10 11.89 -3.39
C ILE A 75 0.85 12.15 -2.54
N LEU A 76 0.68 11.38 -1.46
CA LEU A 76 -0.52 11.45 -0.63
C LEU A 76 -0.54 12.73 0.20
N GLY A 77 0.61 13.20 0.66
CA GLY A 77 0.73 14.45 1.40
C GLY A 77 0.26 15.65 0.58
N VAL A 78 0.69 15.78 -0.68
CA VAL A 78 0.24 16.87 -1.55
C VAL A 78 -1.24 16.72 -1.92
N PHE A 79 -1.69 15.52 -2.28
CA PHE A 79 -3.10 15.25 -2.58
C PHE A 79 -4.00 15.62 -1.40
N SER A 80 -3.61 15.18 -0.19
CA SER A 80 -4.41 15.36 1.02
C SER A 80 -4.66 16.83 1.32
N ARG A 81 -3.62 17.66 1.26
CA ARG A 81 -3.71 19.12 1.49
C ARG A 81 -4.51 19.87 0.44
N LYS A 82 -4.54 19.40 -0.82
CA LYS A 82 -5.27 20.07 -1.91
C LYS A 82 -6.76 19.73 -1.91
N THR A 83 -7.12 18.51 -1.52
CA THR A 83 -8.44 17.96 -1.81
C THR A 83 -9.31 17.72 -0.57
N LEU A 84 -8.75 17.33 0.58
CA LEU A 84 -9.55 16.86 1.74
C LEU A 84 -10.44 17.94 2.35
N ASP A 85 -10.05 19.22 2.25
CA ASP A 85 -10.87 20.34 2.74
C ASP A 85 -12.21 20.45 2.00
N LYS A 86 -12.26 20.00 0.75
CA LYS A 86 -13.45 20.05 -0.11
C LYS A 86 -14.25 18.74 -0.13
N MET A 87 -13.73 17.69 0.49
CA MET A 87 -14.36 16.36 0.47
C MET A 87 -15.51 16.26 1.48
N PRO A 88 -16.66 15.68 1.10
CA PRO A 88 -17.70 15.29 2.03
C PRO A 88 -17.26 14.09 2.87
N ARG A 89 -17.98 13.84 3.98
CA ARG A 89 -17.67 12.77 4.93
C ARG A 89 -17.52 11.39 4.30
N GLU A 90 -18.36 11.04 3.34
CA GLU A 90 -18.30 9.76 2.62
C GLU A 90 -16.97 9.54 1.89
N GLN A 91 -16.45 10.58 1.23
CA GLN A 91 -15.14 10.52 0.56
C GLN A 91 -13.98 10.46 1.56
N LEU A 92 -14.13 11.08 2.74
CA LEU A 92 -13.15 10.94 3.81
C LEU A 92 -13.09 9.50 4.35
N ASP A 93 -14.23 8.80 4.40
CA ASP A 93 -14.31 7.40 4.82
C ASP A 93 -13.71 6.44 3.77
N GLU A 94 -13.94 6.71 2.49
CA GLU A 94 -13.23 6.02 1.40
C GLU A 94 -11.72 6.28 1.48
N TYR A 95 -11.31 7.52 1.70
CA TYR A 95 -9.89 7.87 1.83
C TYR A 95 -9.24 7.15 3.02
N ASP A 96 -9.90 7.11 4.18
CA ASP A 96 -9.43 6.33 5.35
C ASP A 96 -9.25 4.86 4.98
N THR A 97 -10.16 4.29 4.20
CA THR A 97 -10.08 2.91 3.74
C THR A 97 -8.89 2.68 2.78
N ILE A 98 -8.64 3.62 1.86
CA ILE A 98 -7.47 3.57 0.96
C ILE A 98 -6.18 3.62 1.80
N LEU A 99 -6.12 4.53 2.77
CA LEU A 99 -4.93 4.75 3.61
C LEU A 99 -4.52 3.54 4.46
N ARG A 100 -5.40 2.56 4.68
CA ARG A 100 -5.12 1.31 5.43
C ARG A 100 -4.32 0.28 4.65
N HIS A 101 -4.11 0.49 3.35
CA HIS A 101 -3.27 -0.38 2.52
C HIS A 101 -1.79 -0.04 2.71
N PHE A 102 -0.92 -1.01 2.41
CA PHE A 102 0.51 -0.80 2.43
C PHE A 102 0.95 0.19 1.35
N ASP A 103 1.99 0.95 1.68
CA ASP A 103 2.60 1.90 0.77
C ASP A 103 3.12 1.23 -0.50
N SER A 104 3.65 0.00 -0.41
CA SER A 104 4.09 -0.77 -1.57
C SER A 104 2.94 -1.16 -2.52
N ASP A 105 1.80 -1.56 -1.98
CA ASP A 105 0.61 -1.89 -2.76
C ASP A 105 0.01 -0.62 -3.37
N LEU A 106 -0.09 0.48 -2.60
CA LEU A 106 -0.55 1.78 -3.09
C LEU A 106 0.35 2.33 -4.21
N PHE A 107 1.67 2.23 -4.06
CA PHE A 107 2.63 2.66 -5.07
C PHE A 107 2.45 1.89 -6.37
N LYS A 108 2.27 0.56 -6.29
CA LYS A 108 2.00 -0.26 -7.47
C LYS A 108 0.74 0.19 -8.21
N TRP A 109 -0.33 0.47 -7.47
CA TRP A 109 -1.60 0.86 -8.08
C TRP A 109 -1.61 2.29 -8.64
N LEU A 110 -0.85 3.20 -8.04
CA LEU A 110 -0.87 4.62 -8.42
C LEU A 110 0.24 4.99 -9.41
N VAL A 111 1.40 4.34 -9.33
CA VAL A 111 2.60 4.71 -10.09
C VAL A 111 2.98 3.66 -11.12
N MET A 112 2.82 2.37 -10.80
CA MET A 112 3.17 1.25 -11.69
C MET A 112 2.00 0.80 -12.58
N ASP A 113 0.85 1.49 -12.51
CA ASP A 113 -0.39 1.16 -13.23
C ASP A 113 -0.84 -0.32 -13.02
N GLU A 114 -0.55 -0.92 -11.85
CA GLU A 114 -1.07 -2.24 -11.49
C GLU A 114 -2.55 -2.17 -11.07
N GLN A 115 -3.32 -3.21 -11.36
CA GLN A 115 -4.74 -3.24 -11.05
C GLN A 115 -4.98 -3.35 -9.53
N PRO A 116 -5.67 -2.38 -8.89
CA PRO A 116 -6.05 -2.49 -7.49
C PRO A 116 -7.20 -3.50 -7.29
N PRO A 117 -7.45 -3.95 -6.04
CA PRO A 117 -8.64 -4.72 -5.71
C PRO A 117 -9.92 -4.03 -6.16
N ALA A 118 -10.92 -4.81 -6.61
CA ALA A 118 -12.17 -4.27 -7.16
C ALA A 118 -12.88 -3.28 -6.25
N VAL A 119 -12.81 -3.51 -4.93
CA VAL A 119 -13.36 -2.60 -3.91
C VAL A 119 -12.74 -1.22 -4.01
N VAL A 120 -11.40 -1.14 -4.05
CA VAL A 120 -10.65 0.13 -4.15
C VAL A 120 -10.84 0.77 -5.52
N ALA A 121 -10.81 -0.03 -6.60
CA ALA A 121 -10.98 0.44 -7.97
C ALA A 121 -12.32 1.19 -8.20
N SER A 122 -13.36 0.75 -7.49
CA SER A 122 -14.71 1.30 -7.64
C SER A 122 -14.87 2.69 -6.99
N MET A 123 -14.08 3.00 -5.96
CA MET A 123 -14.21 4.20 -5.13
C MET A 123 -13.95 5.49 -5.95
N PRO A 124 -14.88 6.46 -5.91
CA PRO A 124 -14.68 7.80 -6.48
C PRO A 124 -13.39 8.47 -6.00
N THR A 125 -13.07 8.33 -4.71
CA THR A 125 -11.88 8.94 -4.10
C THR A 125 -10.59 8.38 -4.69
N TYR A 126 -10.54 7.05 -4.93
CA TYR A 126 -9.40 6.41 -5.58
C TYR A 126 -9.23 6.90 -7.02
N LYS A 127 -10.32 7.03 -7.78
CA LYS A 127 -10.27 7.55 -9.17
C LYS A 127 -9.75 8.98 -9.21
N ALA A 128 -10.17 9.83 -8.28
CA ALA A 128 -9.68 11.20 -8.15
C ALA A 128 -8.17 11.24 -7.81
N LEU A 129 -7.73 10.38 -6.88
CA LEU A 129 -6.32 10.23 -6.53
C LEU A 129 -5.48 9.73 -7.72
N HIS A 130 -5.94 8.70 -8.41
CA HIS A 130 -5.27 8.14 -9.58
C HIS A 130 -5.14 9.16 -10.72
N LYS A 131 -6.21 9.94 -10.97
CA LYS A 131 -6.17 11.06 -11.92
C LYS A 131 -5.13 12.11 -11.51
N PHE A 132 -5.13 12.51 -10.24
CA PHE A 132 -4.17 13.48 -9.70
C PHE A 132 -2.72 13.03 -9.87
N VAL A 133 -2.41 11.76 -9.57
CA VAL A 133 -1.06 11.21 -9.74
C VAL A 133 -0.64 11.23 -11.21
N ARG A 134 -1.54 10.90 -12.15
CA ARG A 134 -1.23 10.95 -13.58
C ARG A 134 -0.94 12.37 -14.09
N GLU A 135 -1.66 13.36 -13.58
CA GLU A 135 -1.47 14.78 -13.96
C GLU A 135 -0.20 15.38 -13.35
N GLU A 136 0.08 15.11 -12.07
CA GLU A 136 1.19 15.73 -11.34
C GLU A 136 2.45 14.84 -11.25
N ARG A 137 2.49 13.68 -11.92
CA ARG A 137 3.59 12.68 -11.80
C ARG A 137 4.98 13.29 -11.92
N GLY A 138 5.20 14.10 -12.96
CA GLY A 138 6.51 14.72 -13.23
C GLY A 138 6.89 15.78 -12.19
N SER A 139 5.92 16.47 -11.61
CA SER A 139 6.17 17.44 -10.54
C SER A 139 6.41 16.78 -9.19
N LEU A 140 5.79 15.62 -8.93
CA LEU A 140 5.85 14.95 -7.64
C LEU A 140 7.09 14.07 -7.48
N LEU A 141 7.44 13.29 -8.52
CA LEU A 141 8.52 12.30 -8.45
C LEU A 141 9.80 12.73 -9.20
N GLY A 142 9.78 13.90 -9.85
CA GLY A 142 10.88 14.39 -10.67
C GLY A 142 10.98 13.66 -12.02
N PRO A 143 11.94 14.05 -12.88
CA PRO A 143 12.18 13.38 -14.15
C PRO A 143 12.68 11.96 -13.93
N ILE A 144 12.09 11.02 -14.65
CA ILE A 144 12.56 9.63 -14.73
C ILE A 144 13.84 9.68 -15.59
N VAL A 145 15.00 9.46 -14.97
CA VAL A 145 16.30 9.35 -15.66
C VAL A 145 16.40 7.99 -16.34
#